data_AF-A0A8H4TFU7-F1
#
_entry.id   AF-A0A8H4TFU7-F1
#
_cell.length_a   1.000
_cell.length_b   1.000
_cell.length_c   1.000
_cell.angle_alpha   90.00
_cell.angle_beta   90.00
_cell.angle_gamma   90.00
#
_symmetry.space_group_name_H-M   'P 1'
#
loop_
_entity.id
_entity.type
_entity.pdbx_description
1 polymer ?
#
loop_
_entity_poly.entity_id
_entity_poly.type
_entity_poly.pdbx_seq_one_letter_code
_entity_poly.pdbx_strand_id
1 'polypeptide(L)'
;MASSAPKVAPPERRDPLDIIDKQADEIVSLIKKSKHFIVFTGIPDFRGPEGAWTLRAQGRARTGKATSTLQAIPTPTHMALVELQNQGVLKYLVSQNCDGLHRRSGILRDRISELHGNSNRECCKDCGKEYIRDFRAIASYEKSVHDHRTGRKCTACGGNLVDTIINFGELLPEEPLKLARGHAKKADLCIALGSSLSVPPASGIPETCGKSRKSKLIICNLQETFMEGLADMHIWAESDALMTRVMERLGYAIPNFILKRRLVIKMERDAHDRQVILLTGVDNDGTPVSYLQSVKLEDSRRIVRSEPFSFVFREGLSPGAEVKFSLEFMGHYNEPNVVIDYSVPGEEATETVYDLSYDPDKDLTKACDKAKAADIDCHKKAFSFINGGWYGSLDSEALTDAVCTHTCSQSLQDWVANVSEDCEEEDSARYGLRIWTGWNATCLKDTKTGRYCNDIIGDFTDVGEDEELPHDELCHPCYVKRLEMYKPSPYALNIKWHEEQLELVHKKCSFTTTETATVATSKSEPSAMATTADVSEAQKTDSEKESAVSAAASSEQTVSSTPNAAAKTEQGGLFGSRVLLFLLSMNLFFM
;
A
#
# COMPACT_ATOMS: atom_id res chain seq x y z
N MET A 1 5.98 -23.01 14.33
CA MET A 1 6.85 -21.99 13.67
C MET A 1 6.71 -20.58 14.25
N ALA A 2 5.65 -20.20 14.99
CA ALA A 2 5.79 -19.07 15.93
C ALA A 2 6.98 -19.30 16.91
N SER A 3 7.34 -20.57 17.11
CA SER A 3 8.53 -21.04 17.83
C SER A 3 9.86 -21.00 17.07
N SER A 4 9.89 -20.80 15.74
CA SER A 4 11.12 -20.78 14.92
C SER A 4 11.48 -19.38 14.41
N ALA A 5 10.52 -18.45 14.42
CA ALA A 5 10.80 -17.05 14.20
C ALA A 5 11.42 -16.50 15.49
N PRO A 6 12.53 -15.74 15.40
CA PRO A 6 13.12 -15.17 16.60
C PRO A 6 12.13 -14.16 17.21
N LYS A 7 11.98 -14.20 18.54
CA LYS A 7 11.14 -13.22 19.27
C LYS A 7 11.67 -11.78 19.12
N VAL A 8 12.96 -11.66 18.86
CA VAL A 8 13.65 -10.39 18.59
C VAL A 8 14.16 -10.46 17.15
N ALA A 9 13.68 -9.56 16.31
CA ALA A 9 14.17 -9.44 14.94
C ALA A 9 15.66 -9.06 14.95
N PRO A 10 16.50 -9.59 14.03
CA PRO A 10 17.86 -9.10 13.85
C PRO A 10 17.86 -7.58 13.61
N PRO A 11 18.88 -6.86 14.09
CA PRO A 11 18.96 -5.42 13.90
C PRO A 11 19.03 -5.09 12.40
N GLU A 12 18.34 -4.02 12.01
CA GLU A 12 18.44 -3.48 10.65
C GLU A 12 19.69 -2.61 10.52
N ARG A 13 20.35 -2.71 9.37
CA ARG A 13 21.49 -1.89 8.97
C ARG A 13 21.13 -1.15 7.68
N ARG A 14 21.64 0.07 7.55
CA ARG A 14 21.47 0.91 6.35
C ARG A 14 22.80 1.52 5.97
N ASP A 15 23.31 1.17 4.80
CA ASP A 15 24.52 1.74 4.23
C ASP A 15 24.26 3.18 3.77
N PRO A 16 25.24 4.10 3.88
CA PRO A 16 25.14 5.43 3.29
C PRO A 16 24.93 5.38 1.78
N LEU A 17 24.22 6.37 1.22
CA LEU A 17 23.88 6.39 -0.19
C LEU A 17 25.10 6.34 -1.12
N ASP A 18 26.22 6.96 -0.75
CA ASP A 18 27.45 6.95 -1.56
C ASP A 18 28.11 5.56 -1.62
N ILE A 19 27.90 4.73 -0.60
CA ILE A 19 28.33 3.33 -0.58
C ILE A 19 27.42 2.50 -1.48
N ILE A 20 26.11 2.68 -1.38
CA ILE A 20 25.12 2.02 -2.24
C ILE A 20 25.37 2.39 -3.71
N ASP A 21 25.74 3.64 -3.99
CA ASP A 21 26.08 4.13 -5.33
C ASP A 21 27.28 3.37 -5.93
N LYS A 22 28.36 3.17 -5.15
CA LYS A 22 29.53 2.39 -5.57
C LYS A 22 29.20 0.91 -5.78
N GLN A 23 28.39 0.34 -4.88
CA GLN A 23 27.92 -1.05 -5.01
C GLN A 23 27.05 -1.21 -6.27
N ALA A 24 26.19 -0.24 -6.58
CA ALA A 24 25.38 -0.23 -7.78
C ALA A 24 26.25 -0.19 -9.06
N ASP A 25 27.34 0.59 -9.08
CA ASP A 25 28.29 0.59 -10.21
C ASP A 25 28.91 -0.80 -10.46
N GLU A 26 29.30 -1.49 -9.38
CA GLU A 26 29.85 -2.85 -9.48
C GLU A 26 28.78 -3.85 -9.95
N ILE A 27 27.57 -3.78 -9.41
CA ILE A 27 26.41 -4.59 -9.86
C ILE A 27 26.16 -4.38 -11.36
N VAL A 28 26.16 -3.13 -11.84
CA VAL A 28 25.94 -2.81 -13.26
C VAL A 28 27.01 -3.45 -14.13
N SER A 29 28.28 -3.40 -13.71
CA SER A 29 29.38 -4.11 -14.38
C SER A 29 29.17 -5.62 -14.42
N LEU A 30 28.68 -6.22 -13.34
CA LEU A 30 28.37 -7.66 -13.28
C LEU A 30 27.18 -8.02 -14.17
N ILE A 31 26.09 -7.25 -14.14
CA ILE A 31 24.91 -7.44 -14.99
C ILE A 31 25.31 -7.36 -16.47
N LYS A 32 26.09 -6.36 -16.87
CA LYS A 32 26.54 -6.20 -18.27
C LYS A 32 27.41 -7.37 -18.77
N LYS A 33 28.13 -8.05 -17.87
CA LYS A 33 29.01 -9.20 -18.20
C LYS A 33 28.28 -10.55 -18.08
N SER A 34 27.21 -10.60 -17.30
CA SER A 34 26.46 -11.82 -17.01
C SER A 34 25.74 -12.34 -18.26
N LYS A 35 25.87 -13.64 -18.52
CA LYS A 35 25.13 -14.34 -19.57
C LYS A 35 23.82 -14.90 -19.03
N HIS A 36 23.77 -15.20 -17.73
CA HIS A 36 22.61 -15.80 -17.08
C HIS A 36 22.38 -15.18 -15.71
N PHE A 37 21.84 -13.96 -15.71
CA PHE A 37 21.47 -13.24 -14.50
C PHE A 37 20.10 -13.69 -13.98
N ILE A 38 20.02 -14.06 -12.71
CA ILE A 38 18.77 -14.37 -12.00
C ILE A 38 18.58 -13.50 -10.76
N VAL A 39 17.33 -13.31 -10.36
CA VAL A 39 16.97 -12.64 -9.11
C VAL A 39 16.19 -13.59 -8.22
N PHE A 40 16.45 -13.50 -6.91
CA PHE A 40 15.71 -14.21 -5.87
C PHE A 40 15.02 -13.19 -4.95
N THR A 41 13.69 -13.21 -4.83
CA THR A 41 12.95 -12.28 -3.96
C THR A 41 12.29 -13.00 -2.78
N GLY A 42 12.34 -12.37 -1.62
CA GLY A 42 11.51 -12.71 -0.47
C GLY A 42 10.65 -11.54 -0.01
N ILE A 43 9.67 -11.82 0.84
CA ILE A 43 8.93 -10.76 1.53
C ILE A 43 9.69 -10.43 2.83
N PRO A 44 10.27 -9.22 2.96
CA PRO A 44 11.06 -8.85 4.13
C PRO A 44 10.22 -8.68 5.42
N ASP A 45 8.89 -8.69 5.33
CA ASP A 45 7.97 -8.36 6.41
C ASP A 45 7.47 -9.57 7.23
N PHE A 46 8.06 -10.75 7.08
CA PHE A 46 7.64 -11.89 7.90
C PHE A 46 8.46 -11.98 9.20
N ARG A 47 9.73 -11.58 9.14
CA ARG A 47 10.70 -11.71 10.25
C ARG A 47 11.41 -10.39 10.61
N GLY A 48 11.05 -9.30 9.93
CA GLY A 48 11.44 -7.93 10.30
C GLY A 48 10.88 -7.51 11.68
N PRO A 49 11.22 -6.30 12.16
CA PRO A 49 10.76 -5.78 13.45
C PRO A 49 9.22 -5.81 13.61
N GLU A 50 8.51 -5.38 12.56
CA GLU A 50 7.04 -5.43 12.47
C GLU A 50 6.55 -6.63 11.66
N GLY A 51 7.37 -7.68 11.59
CA GLY A 51 7.09 -8.80 10.73
C GLY A 51 6.00 -9.73 11.27
N ALA A 52 5.17 -10.31 10.40
CA ALA A 52 4.00 -11.08 10.84
C ALA A 52 4.35 -12.25 11.79
N TRP A 53 5.49 -12.93 11.61
CA TRP A 53 5.95 -13.97 12.53
C TRP A 53 6.63 -13.42 13.77
N THR A 54 7.38 -12.32 13.66
CA THR A 54 8.01 -11.64 14.80
C THR A 54 6.94 -11.17 15.79
N LEU A 55 5.93 -10.46 15.29
CA LEU A 55 4.79 -9.99 16.09
C LEU A 55 4.03 -11.16 16.71
N ARG A 56 3.74 -12.21 15.94
CA ARG A 56 3.08 -13.41 16.47
C ARG A 56 3.91 -14.11 17.56
N ALA A 57 5.24 -14.17 17.42
CA ALA A 57 6.14 -14.72 18.43
C ALA A 57 6.21 -13.86 19.71
N GLN A 58 5.97 -12.55 19.58
CA GLN A 58 5.85 -11.60 20.68
C GLN A 58 4.44 -11.57 21.30
N GLY A 59 3.46 -12.29 20.74
CA GLY A 59 2.05 -12.20 21.14
C GLY A 59 1.39 -10.88 20.76
N ARG A 60 1.98 -10.14 19.81
CA ARG A 60 1.50 -8.86 19.29
C ARG A 60 0.83 -9.05 17.93
N ALA A 61 -0.08 -8.15 17.60
CA ALA A 61 -0.61 -7.97 16.25
C ALA A 61 -0.09 -6.65 15.67
N ARG A 62 -0.07 -6.54 14.34
CA ARG A 62 0.31 -5.30 13.64
C ARG A 62 -0.74 -4.23 13.95
N THR A 63 -0.30 -3.03 14.32
CA THR A 63 -1.20 -1.94 14.77
C THR A 63 -1.57 -0.96 13.66
N GLY A 64 -0.86 -0.95 12.53
CA GLY A 64 -1.17 -0.12 11.36
C GLY A 64 -2.20 -0.76 10.41
N LYS A 65 -2.89 0.08 9.62
CA LYS A 65 -3.70 -0.38 8.47
C LYS A 65 -2.81 -1.21 7.55
N ALA A 66 -3.20 -2.45 7.28
CA ALA A 66 -2.54 -3.28 6.27
C ALA A 66 -3.21 -3.03 4.92
N THR A 67 -2.42 -2.61 3.92
CA THR A 67 -2.91 -2.53 2.54
C THR A 67 -3.30 -3.92 2.07
N SER A 68 -4.51 -4.05 1.52
CA SER A 68 -4.95 -5.30 0.89
C SER A 68 -3.99 -5.64 -0.27
N THR A 69 -3.53 -6.89 -0.36
CA THR A 69 -2.68 -7.32 -1.49
C THR A 69 -3.39 -7.21 -2.84
N LEU A 70 -4.72 -7.10 -2.85
CA LEU A 70 -5.51 -6.87 -4.07
C LEU A 70 -5.35 -5.43 -4.59
N GLN A 71 -5.16 -4.47 -3.69
CA GLN A 71 -4.99 -3.04 -3.99
C GLN A 71 -3.52 -2.61 -3.99
N ALA A 72 -2.60 -3.50 -3.61
CA ALA A 72 -1.18 -3.22 -3.57
C ALA A 72 -0.63 -2.94 -4.98
N ILE A 73 0.07 -1.83 -5.12
CA ILE A 73 0.78 -1.41 -6.33
C ILE A 73 2.19 -2.04 -6.32
N PRO A 74 2.64 -2.65 -7.44
CA PRO A 74 4.01 -3.13 -7.55
C PRO A 74 5.04 -2.03 -7.29
N THR A 75 6.02 -2.31 -6.44
CA THR A 75 7.05 -1.34 -6.04
C THR A 75 8.02 -1.02 -7.21
N PRO A 76 8.84 0.04 -7.10
CA PRO A 76 9.91 0.31 -8.06
C PRO A 76 10.83 -0.90 -8.34
N THR A 77 11.14 -1.72 -7.33
CA THR A 77 11.87 -2.99 -7.54
C THR A 77 11.11 -3.94 -8.46
N HIS A 78 9.80 -4.13 -8.26
CA HIS A 78 9.00 -5.00 -9.13
C HIS A 78 9.03 -4.49 -10.57
N MET A 79 8.87 -3.18 -10.77
CA MET A 79 8.86 -2.56 -12.09
C MET A 79 10.25 -2.57 -12.74
N ALA A 80 11.33 -2.43 -11.96
CA ALA A 80 12.70 -2.60 -12.44
C ALA A 80 12.95 -4.01 -12.95
N LEU A 81 12.46 -5.04 -12.25
CA LEU A 81 12.58 -6.44 -12.69
C LEU A 81 11.80 -6.71 -13.98
N VAL A 82 10.63 -6.07 -14.17
CA VAL A 82 9.88 -6.12 -15.42
C VAL A 82 10.70 -5.53 -16.57
N GLU A 83 11.32 -4.38 -16.35
CA GLU A 83 12.13 -3.75 -17.39
C GLU A 83 13.39 -4.57 -17.71
N LEU A 84 14.08 -5.11 -16.70
CA LEU A 84 15.22 -6.00 -16.91
C LEU A 84 14.83 -7.27 -17.68
N GLN A 85 13.61 -7.79 -17.46
CA GLN A 85 13.06 -8.88 -18.25
C GLN A 85 12.82 -8.45 -19.71
N ASN A 86 12.22 -7.27 -19.93
CA ASN A 86 11.91 -6.76 -21.27
C ASN A 86 13.18 -6.50 -22.09
N GLN A 87 14.24 -6.03 -21.45
CA GLN A 87 15.57 -5.87 -22.06
C GLN A 87 16.29 -7.22 -22.27
N GLY A 88 15.69 -8.34 -21.84
CA GLY A 88 16.27 -9.68 -21.95
C GLY A 88 17.48 -9.90 -21.03
N VAL A 89 17.72 -8.99 -20.07
CA VAL A 89 18.85 -9.02 -19.14
C VAL A 89 18.57 -9.99 -17.99
N LEU A 90 17.39 -9.89 -17.37
CA LEU A 90 16.93 -10.84 -16.37
C LEU A 90 16.50 -12.15 -17.05
N LYS A 91 17.20 -13.26 -16.79
CA LYS A 91 16.86 -14.56 -17.38
C LYS A 91 15.78 -15.29 -16.61
N TYR A 92 15.70 -15.08 -15.30
CA TYR A 92 14.74 -15.76 -14.45
C TYR A 92 14.56 -15.10 -13.10
N LEU A 93 13.32 -15.09 -12.62
CA LEU A 93 12.95 -14.66 -11.29
C LEU A 93 12.54 -15.88 -10.45
N VAL A 94 13.06 -15.97 -9.23
CA VAL A 94 12.63 -16.96 -8.25
C VAL A 94 12.06 -16.20 -7.06
N SER A 95 10.80 -16.47 -6.70
CA SER A 95 10.12 -15.72 -5.65
C SER A 95 9.58 -16.64 -4.56
N GLN A 96 9.74 -16.19 -3.31
CA GLN A 96 9.09 -16.76 -2.13
C GLN A 96 7.76 -16.06 -1.81
N ASN A 97 7.42 -15.00 -2.53
CA ASN A 97 6.29 -14.15 -2.25
C ASN A 97 4.99 -14.80 -2.72
N CYS A 98 3.93 -14.65 -1.92
CA CYS A 98 2.59 -15.15 -2.25
C CYS A 98 1.61 -14.02 -2.65
N ASP A 99 2.07 -12.77 -2.67
CA ASP A 99 1.25 -11.56 -2.90
C ASP A 99 0.71 -11.43 -4.33
N GLY A 100 1.35 -12.09 -5.29
CA GLY A 100 0.99 -12.05 -6.71
C GLY A 100 1.47 -10.81 -7.47
N LEU A 101 2.25 -9.92 -6.83
CA LEU A 101 2.65 -8.63 -7.42
C LEU A 101 3.59 -8.78 -8.61
N HIS A 102 4.48 -9.77 -8.63
CA HIS A 102 5.35 -10.02 -9.79
C HIS A 102 4.56 -10.35 -11.06
N ARG A 103 3.52 -11.18 -10.95
CA ARG A 103 2.66 -11.49 -12.10
C ARG A 103 1.84 -10.26 -12.51
N ARG A 104 1.33 -9.51 -11.53
CA ARG A 104 0.56 -8.29 -11.78
C ARG A 104 1.40 -7.18 -12.42
N SER A 105 2.68 -7.06 -12.07
CA SER A 105 3.58 -6.06 -12.64
C SER A 105 3.95 -6.31 -14.10
N GLY A 106 3.80 -7.56 -14.56
CA GLY A 106 4.09 -7.97 -15.94
C GLY A 106 5.26 -8.95 -16.09
N ILE A 107 5.75 -9.56 -15.01
CA ILE A 107 6.67 -10.71 -15.13
C ILE A 107 5.93 -11.86 -15.81
N LEU A 108 6.54 -12.41 -16.86
CA LEU A 108 5.94 -13.47 -17.66
C LEU A 108 5.93 -14.80 -16.90
N ARG A 109 4.89 -15.62 -17.13
CA ARG A 109 4.73 -16.93 -16.49
C ARG A 109 5.97 -17.82 -16.61
N ASP A 110 6.53 -17.87 -17.80
CA ASP A 110 7.67 -18.73 -18.13
C ASP A 110 9.02 -18.15 -17.66
N ARG A 111 9.00 -16.98 -17.00
CA ARG A 111 10.17 -16.29 -16.45
C ARG A 111 10.19 -16.24 -14.93
N ILE A 112 9.23 -16.87 -14.26
CA ILE A 112 9.14 -16.88 -12.80
C ILE A 112 8.89 -18.28 -12.22
N SER A 113 9.46 -18.54 -11.04
CA SER A 113 9.07 -19.64 -10.16
C SER A 113 8.54 -19.10 -8.83
N GLU A 114 7.24 -19.26 -8.60
CA GLU A 114 6.55 -18.90 -7.35
C GLU A 114 6.60 -20.09 -6.38
N LEU A 115 7.66 -20.15 -5.57
CA LEU A 115 8.00 -21.35 -4.79
C LEU A 115 7.02 -21.62 -3.64
N HIS A 116 6.35 -20.61 -3.11
CA HIS A 116 5.37 -20.74 -2.02
C HIS A 116 3.93 -20.55 -2.51
N GLY A 117 3.72 -20.58 -3.82
CA GLY A 117 2.43 -20.33 -4.44
C GLY A 117 2.10 -18.86 -4.59
N ASN A 118 0.88 -18.60 -5.06
CA ASN A 118 0.36 -17.27 -5.29
C ASN A 118 -1.09 -17.20 -4.78
N SER A 119 -1.38 -16.21 -3.95
CA SER A 119 -2.67 -16.05 -3.27
C SER A 119 -3.83 -15.78 -4.22
N ASN A 120 -3.54 -15.35 -5.45
CA ASN A 120 -4.46 -15.11 -6.54
C ASN A 120 -4.55 -16.28 -7.53
N ARG A 121 -3.81 -17.37 -7.33
CA ARG A 121 -3.75 -18.49 -8.27
C ARG A 121 -4.40 -19.76 -7.72
N GLU A 122 -5.21 -20.39 -8.56
CA GLU A 122 -5.73 -21.74 -8.33
C GLU A 122 -5.54 -22.63 -9.57
N CYS A 123 -5.53 -23.94 -9.37
CA CYS A 123 -5.39 -24.91 -10.45
C CYS A 123 -6.35 -26.08 -10.30
N CYS A 124 -6.67 -26.73 -11.41
CA CYS A 124 -7.43 -27.97 -11.40
C CYS A 124 -6.50 -29.17 -11.20
N LYS A 125 -6.77 -30.00 -10.19
CA LYS A 125 -5.99 -31.23 -9.96
C LYS A 125 -6.18 -32.29 -11.04
N ASP A 126 -7.32 -32.26 -11.74
CA ASP A 126 -7.69 -33.31 -12.70
C ASP A 126 -7.10 -33.05 -14.10
N CYS A 127 -7.08 -31.79 -14.55
CA CYS A 127 -6.59 -31.43 -15.90
C CYS A 127 -5.40 -30.46 -15.91
N GLY A 128 -4.94 -29.98 -14.75
CA GLY A 128 -3.81 -29.05 -14.65
C GLY A 128 -4.09 -27.61 -15.07
N LYS A 129 -5.32 -27.28 -15.50
CA LYS A 129 -5.67 -25.91 -15.93
C LYS A 129 -5.51 -24.93 -14.78
N GLU A 130 -4.79 -23.84 -15.04
CA GLU A 130 -4.54 -22.75 -14.09
C GLU A 130 -5.55 -21.61 -14.28
N TYR A 131 -5.80 -20.88 -13.21
CA TYR A 131 -6.63 -19.69 -13.18
C TYR A 131 -5.96 -18.64 -12.30
N ILE A 132 -5.88 -17.40 -12.78
CA ILE A 132 -5.51 -16.24 -11.99
C ILE A 132 -6.80 -15.49 -11.63
N ARG A 133 -6.88 -15.01 -10.40
CA ARG A 133 -8.05 -14.33 -9.85
C ARG A 133 -7.62 -12.98 -9.36
N ASP A 134 -8.40 -11.96 -9.68
CA ASP A 134 -8.24 -10.63 -9.10
C ASP A 134 -8.87 -10.57 -7.69
N PHE A 135 -8.91 -11.70 -6.99
CA PHE A 135 -9.33 -11.88 -5.61
C PHE A 135 -8.51 -13.01 -5.00
N ARG A 136 -8.56 -13.16 -3.68
CA ARG A 136 -7.84 -14.23 -3.00
C ARG A 136 -8.46 -15.59 -3.33
N ALA A 137 -7.69 -16.46 -3.96
CA ALA A 137 -8.13 -17.78 -4.39
C ALA A 137 -8.31 -18.77 -3.23
N ILE A 138 -7.67 -18.53 -2.09
CA ILE A 138 -7.84 -19.34 -0.89
C ILE A 138 -9.30 -19.26 -0.43
N ALA A 139 -9.92 -20.41 -0.15
CA ALA A 139 -11.29 -20.46 0.36
C ALA A 139 -11.43 -19.72 1.71
N SER A 140 -12.58 -19.06 1.89
CA SER A 140 -12.96 -18.35 3.11
C SER A 140 -13.75 -19.20 4.11
N TYR A 141 -14.23 -20.39 3.71
CA TYR A 141 -14.96 -21.29 4.60
C TYR A 141 -14.02 -22.08 5.52
N GLU A 142 -14.55 -22.54 6.64
CA GLU A 142 -13.79 -23.31 7.63
C GLU A 142 -13.33 -24.65 7.04
N LYS A 143 -12.01 -24.85 6.98
CA LYS A 143 -11.36 -26.04 6.42
C LYS A 143 -10.06 -26.32 7.16
N SER A 144 -9.56 -27.56 7.04
CA SER A 144 -8.22 -27.85 7.54
C SER A 144 -7.19 -27.06 6.73
N VAL A 145 -6.07 -26.70 7.35
CA VAL A 145 -5.02 -25.89 6.70
C VAL A 145 -4.47 -26.54 5.43
N HIS A 146 -4.53 -27.87 5.33
CA HIS A 146 -4.07 -28.67 4.18
C HIS A 146 -5.17 -29.00 3.16
N ASP A 147 -6.40 -28.54 3.40
CA ASP A 147 -7.46 -28.62 2.40
C ASP A 147 -7.36 -27.42 1.47
N HIS A 148 -6.75 -27.60 0.31
CA HIS A 148 -6.61 -26.52 -0.67
C HIS A 148 -7.84 -26.30 -1.55
N ARG A 149 -8.95 -27.04 -1.37
CA ARG A 149 -10.14 -26.82 -2.19
C ARG A 149 -10.62 -25.38 -2.06
N THR A 150 -10.98 -24.80 -3.20
CA THR A 150 -11.43 -23.41 -3.25
C THR A 150 -12.95 -23.26 -3.28
N GLY A 151 -13.67 -24.38 -3.38
CA GLY A 151 -15.11 -24.43 -3.60
C GLY A 151 -15.53 -24.16 -5.05
N ARG A 152 -14.59 -23.84 -5.95
CA ARG A 152 -14.86 -23.54 -7.36
C ARG A 152 -14.58 -24.76 -8.26
N LYS A 153 -15.21 -24.75 -9.44
CA LYS A 153 -15.09 -25.81 -10.45
C LYS A 153 -14.28 -25.35 -11.66
N CYS A 154 -13.49 -26.27 -12.21
CA CYS A 154 -12.75 -26.06 -13.43
C CYS A 154 -13.73 -25.90 -14.60
N THR A 155 -13.64 -24.79 -15.33
CA THR A 155 -14.49 -24.55 -16.51
C THR A 155 -14.16 -25.48 -17.68
N ALA A 156 -12.99 -26.11 -17.68
CA ALA A 156 -12.57 -27.03 -18.75
C ALA A 156 -13.00 -28.49 -18.53
N CYS A 157 -13.07 -28.97 -17.28
CA CYS A 157 -13.37 -30.39 -17.01
C CYS A 157 -14.36 -30.64 -15.86
N GLY A 158 -14.84 -29.62 -15.16
CA GLY A 158 -15.73 -29.76 -13.99
C GLY A 158 -15.04 -30.25 -12.71
N GLY A 159 -13.73 -30.49 -12.75
CA GLY A 159 -12.91 -30.88 -11.59
C GLY A 159 -12.86 -29.81 -10.50
N ASN A 160 -12.42 -30.19 -9.30
CA ASN A 160 -12.26 -29.25 -8.19
C ASN A 160 -11.03 -28.36 -8.42
N LEU A 161 -11.19 -27.05 -8.20
CA LEU A 161 -10.06 -26.13 -8.14
C LEU A 161 -9.44 -26.13 -6.73
N VAL A 162 -8.12 -26.00 -6.69
CA VAL A 162 -7.33 -25.89 -5.47
C VAL A 162 -6.45 -24.64 -5.50
N ASP A 163 -6.30 -23.98 -4.36
CA ASP A 163 -5.34 -22.88 -4.22
C ASP A 163 -3.89 -23.40 -4.25
N THR A 164 -2.95 -22.51 -4.53
CA THR A 164 -1.54 -22.89 -4.75
C THR A 164 -0.63 -22.53 -3.58
N ILE A 165 -1.18 -21.98 -2.51
CA ILE A 165 -0.40 -21.54 -1.33
C ILE A 165 0.20 -22.76 -0.65
N ILE A 166 1.46 -22.66 -0.27
CA ILE A 166 2.15 -23.71 0.47
C ILE A 166 2.10 -23.42 1.97
N ASN A 167 1.51 -24.33 2.72
CA ASN A 167 1.46 -24.28 4.18
C ASN A 167 2.65 -25.01 4.81
N PHE A 168 2.86 -24.79 6.10
CA PHE A 168 3.90 -25.51 6.84
C PHE A 168 3.67 -27.02 6.83
N GLY A 169 4.74 -27.77 6.56
CA GLY A 169 4.69 -29.23 6.47
C GLY A 169 4.41 -29.75 5.05
N GLU A 170 4.08 -28.88 4.12
CA GLU A 170 3.91 -29.24 2.71
C GLU A 170 5.23 -29.13 1.94
N LEU A 171 5.31 -29.90 0.85
CA LEU A 171 6.42 -29.82 -0.09
C LEU A 171 6.20 -28.63 -1.03
N LEU A 172 7.29 -27.99 -1.44
CA LEU A 172 7.25 -27.00 -2.52
C LEU A 172 6.82 -27.66 -3.84
N PRO A 173 6.15 -26.93 -4.75
CA PRO A 173 5.71 -27.47 -6.02
C PRO A 173 6.92 -27.91 -6.87
N GLU A 174 6.85 -29.15 -7.39
CA GLU A 174 7.99 -29.82 -8.01
C GLU A 174 8.53 -29.09 -9.24
N GLU A 175 7.65 -28.72 -10.17
CA GLU A 175 8.06 -28.08 -11.43
C GLU A 175 8.66 -26.67 -11.20
N PRO A 176 8.04 -25.73 -10.45
CA PRO A 176 8.69 -24.47 -10.09
C PRO A 176 10.03 -24.65 -9.38
N LEU A 177 10.14 -25.60 -8.44
CA LEU A 177 11.40 -25.85 -7.74
C LEU A 177 12.48 -26.39 -8.69
N LYS A 178 12.12 -27.28 -9.61
CA LYS A 178 13.01 -27.85 -10.63
C LYS A 178 13.50 -26.77 -11.60
N LEU A 179 12.61 -25.91 -12.07
CA LEU A 179 12.97 -24.78 -12.94
C LEU A 179 13.91 -23.81 -12.21
N ALA A 180 13.56 -23.38 -10.99
CA ALA A 180 14.40 -22.52 -10.16
C ALA A 180 15.81 -23.09 -9.97
N ARG A 181 15.93 -24.39 -9.62
CA ARG A 181 17.22 -25.08 -9.50
C ARG A 181 17.98 -25.16 -10.82
N GLY A 182 17.27 -25.38 -11.93
CA GLY A 182 17.85 -25.41 -13.27
C GLY A 182 18.45 -24.06 -13.65
N HIS A 183 17.77 -22.95 -13.34
CA HIS A 183 18.27 -21.60 -13.57
C HIS A 183 19.43 -21.23 -12.62
N ALA A 184 19.36 -21.60 -11.34
CA ALA A 184 20.46 -21.39 -10.39
C ALA A 184 21.75 -22.08 -10.82
N LYS A 185 21.68 -23.31 -11.35
CA LYS A 185 22.86 -24.03 -11.86
C LYS A 185 23.52 -23.36 -13.07
N LYS A 186 22.74 -22.62 -13.86
CA LYS A 186 23.22 -21.91 -15.06
C LYS A 186 23.70 -20.49 -14.75
N ALA A 187 23.29 -19.94 -13.61
CA ALA A 187 23.53 -18.56 -13.28
C ALA A 187 25.03 -18.27 -13.11
N ASP A 188 25.45 -17.15 -13.68
CA ASP A 188 26.74 -16.52 -13.40
C ASP A 188 26.59 -15.26 -12.51
N LEU A 189 25.35 -14.79 -12.30
CA LEU A 189 25.00 -13.76 -11.33
C LEU A 189 23.63 -14.07 -10.69
N CYS A 190 23.57 -14.01 -9.37
CA CYS A 190 22.35 -14.09 -8.58
C CYS A 190 22.30 -12.90 -7.62
N ILE A 191 21.21 -12.14 -7.66
CA ILE A 191 20.92 -11.09 -6.68
C ILE A 191 19.73 -11.52 -5.83
N ALA A 192 19.93 -11.63 -4.51
CA ALA A 192 18.86 -11.88 -3.55
C ALA A 192 18.37 -10.55 -2.97
N LEU A 193 17.07 -10.27 -3.09
CA LEU A 193 16.42 -9.02 -2.66
C LEU A 193 15.39 -9.33 -1.57
N GLY A 194 15.53 -8.70 -0.40
CA GLY A 194 14.49 -8.69 0.63
C GLY A 194 14.18 -10.06 1.25
N SER A 195 15.16 -10.97 1.32
CA SER A 195 14.97 -12.29 1.95
C SER A 195 16.01 -12.57 3.02
N SER A 196 15.56 -13.12 4.15
CA SER A 196 16.43 -13.69 5.19
C SER A 196 17.20 -14.95 4.75
N LEU A 197 16.81 -15.57 3.63
CA LEU A 197 17.39 -16.82 3.11
C LEU A 197 17.36 -17.99 4.10
N SER A 198 16.37 -18.00 5.00
CA SER A 198 16.26 -18.97 6.11
C SER A 198 15.43 -20.22 5.81
N VAL A 199 14.70 -20.26 4.68
CA VAL A 199 13.67 -21.26 4.42
C VAL A 199 14.11 -22.24 3.33
N PRO A 200 14.65 -23.43 3.68
CA PRO A 200 14.87 -24.49 2.71
C PRO A 200 13.53 -25.15 2.29
N PRO A 201 13.45 -25.73 1.08
CA PRO A 201 14.49 -25.79 0.06
C PRO A 201 14.60 -24.53 -0.82
N ALA A 202 13.78 -23.50 -0.61
CA ALA A 202 13.81 -22.27 -1.42
C ALA A 202 15.15 -21.51 -1.30
N SER A 203 15.71 -21.41 -0.09
CA SER A 203 17.03 -20.79 0.11
C SER A 203 18.17 -21.56 -0.58
N GLY A 204 17.98 -22.83 -0.93
CA GLY A 204 18.95 -23.60 -1.70
C GLY A 204 19.24 -23.05 -3.10
N ILE A 205 18.37 -22.17 -3.63
CA ILE A 205 18.54 -21.51 -4.93
C ILE A 205 19.73 -20.52 -4.89
N PRO A 206 19.72 -19.46 -4.07
CA PRO A 206 20.88 -18.59 -3.92
C PRO A 206 22.09 -19.32 -3.33
N GLU A 207 21.89 -20.30 -2.44
CA GLU A 207 22.99 -21.13 -1.91
C GLU A 207 23.78 -21.85 -3.03
N THR A 208 23.07 -22.37 -4.05
CA THR A 208 23.69 -23.01 -5.21
C THR A 208 24.58 -22.03 -5.97
N CYS A 209 24.16 -20.76 -6.07
CA CYS A 209 24.92 -19.70 -6.73
C CYS A 209 26.16 -19.31 -5.90
N GLY A 210 26.00 -19.05 -4.60
CA GLY A 210 27.11 -18.66 -3.72
C GLY A 210 28.17 -19.75 -3.52
N LYS A 211 27.80 -21.04 -3.62
CA LYS A 211 28.78 -22.14 -3.60
C LYS A 211 29.55 -22.32 -4.91
N SER A 212 29.08 -21.72 -6.00
CA SER A 212 29.67 -21.89 -7.33
C SER A 212 30.76 -20.85 -7.58
N ARG A 213 31.99 -21.29 -7.88
CA ARG A 213 33.07 -20.38 -8.31
C ARG A 213 32.80 -19.65 -9.63
N LYS A 214 31.77 -20.07 -10.38
CA LYS A 214 31.39 -19.49 -11.68
C LYS A 214 30.28 -18.46 -11.58
N SER A 215 29.68 -18.31 -10.39
CA SER A 215 28.59 -17.36 -10.14
C SER A 215 29.03 -16.34 -9.11
N LYS A 216 28.41 -15.16 -9.16
CA LYS A 216 28.42 -14.19 -8.07
C LYS A 216 27.09 -14.19 -7.35
N LEU A 217 27.11 -14.18 -6.02
CA LEU A 217 25.93 -13.99 -5.18
C LEU A 217 26.00 -12.63 -4.50
N ILE A 218 25.01 -11.79 -4.76
CA ILE A 218 24.84 -10.48 -4.12
C ILE A 218 23.59 -10.54 -3.26
N ILE A 219 23.67 -10.02 -2.04
CA ILE A 219 22.55 -9.99 -1.09
C ILE A 219 22.23 -8.54 -0.75
N CYS A 220 20.99 -8.12 -1.01
CA CYS A 220 20.44 -6.85 -0.56
C CYS A 220 19.34 -7.12 0.46
N ASN A 221 19.61 -6.85 1.72
CA ASN A 221 18.66 -7.01 2.81
C ASN A 221 19.03 -6.10 3.98
N LEU A 222 18.03 -5.56 4.69
CA LEU A 222 18.28 -4.71 5.87
C LEU A 222 18.82 -5.51 7.07
N GLN A 223 18.47 -6.79 7.15
CA GLN A 223 18.84 -7.69 8.26
C GLN A 223 19.87 -8.72 7.80
N GLU A 224 20.69 -9.21 8.73
CA GLU A 224 21.61 -10.30 8.45
C GLU A 224 20.87 -11.55 7.92
N THR A 225 21.49 -12.21 6.95
CA THR A 225 20.92 -13.40 6.31
C THR A 225 21.63 -14.69 6.76
N PHE A 226 21.04 -15.85 6.48
CA PHE A 226 21.69 -17.13 6.78
C PHE A 226 22.86 -17.47 5.83
N MET A 227 23.13 -16.63 4.83
CA MET A 227 24.09 -16.90 3.76
C MET A 227 25.18 -15.83 3.66
N GLU A 228 25.44 -15.09 4.74
CA GLU A 228 26.47 -14.04 4.77
C GLU A 228 27.83 -14.53 4.26
N GLY A 229 28.26 -15.70 4.72
CA GLY A 229 29.55 -16.28 4.34
C GLY A 229 29.64 -16.81 2.90
N LEU A 230 28.55 -16.78 2.13
CA LEU A 230 28.51 -17.23 0.73
C LEU A 230 28.36 -16.08 -0.27
N ALA A 231 28.01 -14.88 0.17
CA ALA A 231 27.84 -13.76 -0.74
C ALA A 231 29.19 -13.14 -1.11
N ASP A 232 29.32 -12.73 -2.37
CA ASP A 232 30.43 -11.93 -2.85
C ASP A 232 30.27 -10.46 -2.47
N MET A 233 29.03 -10.00 -2.24
CA MET A 233 28.71 -8.63 -1.85
C MET A 233 27.44 -8.59 -1.00
N HIS A 234 27.49 -7.78 0.06
CA HIS A 234 26.36 -7.46 0.93
C HIS A 234 26.00 -5.99 0.80
N ILE A 235 24.71 -5.73 0.73
CA ILE A 235 24.14 -4.39 0.58
C ILE A 235 23.07 -4.22 1.65
N TRP A 236 23.34 -3.34 2.61
CA TRP A 236 22.41 -3.04 3.69
C TRP A 236 21.48 -1.91 3.23
N ALA A 237 20.50 -2.22 2.39
CA ALA A 237 19.60 -1.22 1.84
C ALA A 237 18.19 -1.77 1.59
N GLU A 238 17.25 -0.86 1.45
CA GLU A 238 15.96 -1.15 0.85
C GLU A 238 16.14 -1.50 -0.63
N SER A 239 15.44 -2.54 -1.09
CA SER A 239 15.61 -3.02 -2.46
C SER A 239 15.25 -1.95 -3.50
N ASP A 240 14.26 -1.10 -3.23
CA ASP A 240 13.87 -0.01 -4.13
C ASP A 240 15.01 1.03 -4.26
N ALA A 241 15.68 1.38 -3.16
CA ALA A 241 16.80 2.31 -3.17
C ALA A 241 17.99 1.79 -4.00
N LEU A 242 18.29 0.49 -3.90
CA LEU A 242 19.33 -0.17 -4.70
C LEU A 242 18.92 -0.27 -6.17
N MET A 243 17.74 -0.82 -6.45
CA MET A 243 17.32 -1.11 -7.83
C MET A 243 17.13 0.16 -8.64
N THR A 244 16.66 1.26 -8.03
CA THR A 244 16.59 2.58 -8.68
C THR A 244 17.97 3.04 -9.18
N ARG A 245 19.00 2.92 -8.34
CA ARG A 245 20.39 3.28 -8.69
C ARG A 245 20.99 2.38 -9.75
N VAL A 246 20.71 1.08 -9.68
CA VAL A 246 21.16 0.09 -10.67
C VAL A 246 20.54 0.39 -12.04
N MET A 247 19.24 0.68 -12.09
CA MET A 247 18.51 0.99 -13.33
C MET A 247 19.00 2.30 -13.97
N GLU A 248 19.19 3.35 -13.17
CA GLU A 248 19.77 4.63 -13.62
C GLU A 248 21.13 4.42 -14.31
N ARG A 249 22.03 3.66 -13.69
CA ARG A 249 23.38 3.37 -14.22
C ARG A 249 23.40 2.41 -15.40
N LEU A 250 22.39 1.55 -15.51
CA LEU A 250 22.15 0.76 -16.71
C LEU A 250 21.64 1.61 -17.88
N GLY A 251 21.06 2.79 -17.58
CA GLY A 251 20.39 3.63 -18.56
C GLY A 251 18.98 3.13 -18.91
N TYR A 252 18.34 2.38 -18.01
CA TYR A 252 16.99 1.87 -18.19
C TYR A 252 16.03 2.64 -17.28
N ALA A 253 14.99 3.23 -17.87
CA ALA A 253 13.93 3.86 -17.09
C ALA A 253 13.09 2.78 -16.38
N ILE A 254 12.76 2.99 -15.11
CA ILE A 254 11.79 2.14 -14.42
C ILE A 254 10.40 2.54 -14.93
N PRO A 255 9.64 1.64 -15.57
CA PRO A 255 8.32 1.97 -16.09
C PRO A 255 7.32 2.17 -14.94
N ASN A 256 6.39 3.10 -15.11
CA ASN A 256 5.24 3.22 -14.21
C ASN A 256 4.39 1.95 -14.27
N PHE A 257 3.72 1.64 -13.16
CA PHE A 257 2.79 0.52 -13.13
C PHE A 257 1.53 0.86 -13.94
N ILE A 258 1.30 0.09 -15.00
CA ILE A 258 0.07 0.15 -15.79
C ILE A 258 -0.65 -1.18 -15.61
N LEU A 259 -1.86 -1.11 -15.07
CA LEU A 259 -2.73 -2.27 -14.93
C LEU A 259 -3.20 -2.71 -16.32
N LYS A 260 -2.74 -3.88 -16.76
CA LYS A 260 -3.11 -4.45 -18.06
C LYS A 260 -4.13 -5.58 -17.88
N ARG A 261 -5.20 -5.56 -18.68
CA ARG A 261 -6.23 -6.60 -18.72
C ARG A 261 -6.46 -7.01 -20.17
N ARG A 262 -6.38 -8.31 -20.47
CA ARG A 262 -6.65 -8.82 -21.81
C ARG A 262 -7.98 -9.55 -21.82
N LEU A 263 -8.90 -9.08 -22.66
CA LEU A 263 -10.20 -9.68 -22.89
C LEU A 263 -10.21 -10.38 -24.24
N VAL A 264 -10.70 -11.62 -24.26
CA VAL A 264 -10.97 -12.36 -25.49
C VAL A 264 -12.47 -12.53 -25.63
N ILE A 265 -13.01 -12.06 -26.76
CA ILE A 265 -14.39 -12.28 -27.16
C ILE A 265 -14.39 -13.35 -28.24
N LYS A 266 -15.09 -14.47 -27.99
CA LYS A 266 -15.23 -15.57 -28.95
C LYS A 266 -16.67 -15.70 -29.41
N MET A 267 -16.86 -16.06 -30.67
CA MET A 267 -18.16 -16.46 -31.18
C MET A 267 -18.20 -17.97 -31.42
N GLU A 268 -19.13 -18.64 -30.74
CA GLU A 268 -19.32 -20.08 -30.81
C GLU A 268 -20.79 -20.40 -31.16
N ARG A 269 -21.07 -21.68 -31.43
CA ARG A 269 -22.43 -22.20 -31.59
C ARG A 269 -22.72 -23.18 -30.47
N ASP A 270 -23.89 -23.08 -29.86
CA ASP A 270 -24.32 -24.03 -28.83
C ASP A 270 -24.90 -25.33 -29.43
N ALA A 271 -25.33 -26.25 -28.57
CA ALA A 271 -25.91 -27.54 -28.98
C ALA A 271 -27.21 -27.41 -29.82
N HIS A 272 -27.82 -26.22 -29.89
CA HIS A 272 -29.02 -25.94 -30.67
C HIS A 272 -28.72 -25.05 -31.89
N ASP A 273 -27.45 -24.96 -32.29
CA ASP A 273 -26.99 -24.15 -33.42
C ASP A 273 -27.23 -22.63 -33.26
N ARG A 274 -27.36 -22.15 -32.02
CA ARG A 274 -27.52 -20.72 -31.73
C ARG A 274 -26.17 -20.08 -31.55
N GLN A 275 -26.01 -18.85 -32.04
CA GLN A 275 -24.80 -18.07 -31.81
C GLN A 275 -24.66 -17.69 -30.34
N VAL A 276 -23.45 -17.89 -29.81
CA VAL A 276 -23.06 -17.54 -28.45
C VAL A 276 -21.82 -16.66 -28.50
N ILE A 277 -21.90 -15.49 -27.88
CA ILE A 277 -20.72 -14.66 -27.64
C ILE A 277 -20.21 -14.95 -26.24
N LEU A 278 -18.93 -15.31 -26.14
CA LEU A 278 -18.22 -15.64 -24.91
C LEU A 278 -17.17 -14.58 -24.63
N LEU A 279 -17.26 -13.91 -23.49
CA LEU A 279 -16.23 -12.96 -23.04
C LEU A 279 -15.41 -13.60 -21.92
N THR A 280 -14.10 -13.66 -22.10
CA THR A 280 -13.17 -14.29 -21.14
C THR A 280 -11.96 -13.40 -20.91
N GLY A 281 -11.68 -13.05 -19.66
CA GLY A 281 -10.41 -12.44 -19.29
C GLY A 281 -9.28 -13.46 -19.33
N VAL A 282 -8.12 -13.09 -19.89
CA VAL A 282 -6.95 -13.96 -20.02
C VAL A 282 -5.66 -13.20 -19.72
N ASP A 283 -4.61 -13.94 -19.39
CA ASP A 283 -3.23 -13.46 -19.32
C ASP A 283 -2.58 -13.61 -20.70
N ASN A 284 -1.34 -13.13 -20.83
CA ASN A 284 -0.59 -13.15 -22.08
C ASN A 284 -0.36 -14.56 -22.65
N ASP A 285 -0.37 -15.58 -21.81
CA ASP A 285 -0.23 -16.99 -22.17
C ASP A 285 -1.57 -17.73 -22.34
N GLY A 286 -2.69 -17.00 -22.28
CA GLY A 286 -4.04 -17.56 -22.40
C GLY A 286 -4.59 -18.17 -21.10
N THR A 287 -3.87 -18.08 -19.98
CA THR A 287 -4.39 -18.46 -18.66
C THR A 287 -5.62 -17.61 -18.33
N PRO A 288 -6.79 -18.19 -17.97
CA PRO A 288 -7.95 -17.41 -17.58
C PRO A 288 -7.69 -16.49 -16.38
N VAL A 289 -8.13 -15.24 -16.47
CA VAL A 289 -8.01 -14.22 -15.42
C VAL A 289 -9.37 -13.63 -15.10
N SER A 290 -9.78 -13.66 -13.82
CA SER A 290 -11.04 -13.06 -13.38
C SER A 290 -10.84 -11.68 -12.80
N TYR A 291 -11.16 -10.65 -13.57
CA TYR A 291 -11.09 -9.25 -13.14
C TYR A 291 -12.39 -8.46 -13.39
N LEU A 292 -13.42 -9.12 -13.93
CA LEU A 292 -14.74 -8.55 -14.16
C LEU A 292 -15.72 -9.04 -13.08
N GLN A 293 -16.51 -8.12 -12.55
CA GLN A 293 -17.64 -8.41 -11.69
C GLN A 293 -18.89 -8.74 -12.52
N SER A 294 -19.11 -8.01 -13.61
CA SER A 294 -20.21 -8.29 -14.53
C SER A 294 -19.96 -7.79 -15.94
N VAL A 295 -20.73 -8.35 -16.88
CA VAL A 295 -20.83 -7.86 -18.26
C VAL A 295 -22.30 -7.61 -18.56
N LYS A 296 -22.60 -6.39 -19.03
CA LYS A 296 -23.93 -5.98 -19.48
C LYS A 296 -23.93 -5.82 -21.00
N LEU A 297 -24.99 -6.32 -21.64
CA LEU A 297 -25.28 -5.99 -23.04
C LEU A 297 -26.11 -4.71 -23.06
N GLU A 298 -25.55 -3.59 -23.54
CA GLU A 298 -26.07 -2.23 -23.33
C GLU A 298 -27.51 -2.04 -23.82
N ASP A 299 -27.84 -2.54 -25.00
CA ASP A 299 -29.18 -2.43 -25.60
C ASP A 299 -30.19 -3.46 -25.04
N SER A 300 -29.89 -4.03 -23.86
CA SER A 300 -30.72 -5.05 -23.24
C SER A 300 -30.69 -4.97 -21.72
N ARG A 301 -31.63 -5.67 -21.08
CA ARG A 301 -31.61 -5.88 -19.63
C ARG A 301 -30.71 -7.04 -19.19
N ARG A 302 -29.94 -7.63 -20.11
CA ARG A 302 -29.14 -8.85 -19.84
C ARG A 302 -27.81 -8.47 -19.21
N ILE A 303 -27.60 -8.96 -17.99
CA ILE A 303 -26.36 -8.81 -17.23
C ILE A 303 -25.91 -10.19 -16.77
N VAL A 304 -24.66 -10.55 -17.06
CA VAL A 304 -24.04 -11.79 -16.61
C VAL A 304 -23.03 -11.47 -15.52
N ARG A 305 -23.16 -12.08 -14.35
CA ARG A 305 -22.34 -11.80 -13.15
C ARG A 305 -21.41 -12.93 -12.73
N SER A 306 -21.35 -13.98 -13.54
CA SER A 306 -20.56 -15.17 -13.25
C SER A 306 -19.88 -15.65 -14.51
N GLU A 307 -18.60 -15.98 -14.38
CA GLU A 307 -17.84 -16.57 -15.48
C GLU A 307 -18.30 -18.00 -15.80
N PRO A 308 -18.26 -18.40 -17.08
CA PRO A 308 -17.88 -17.56 -18.22
C PRO A 308 -19.01 -16.60 -18.63
N PHE A 309 -18.67 -15.39 -19.09
CA PHE A 309 -19.66 -14.38 -19.49
C PHE A 309 -20.22 -14.69 -20.87
N SER A 310 -21.31 -15.46 -20.93
CA SER A 310 -21.91 -15.96 -22.18
C SER A 310 -23.23 -15.28 -22.55
N PHE A 311 -23.36 -14.86 -23.80
CA PHE A 311 -24.59 -14.29 -24.35
C PHE A 311 -25.08 -15.12 -25.54
N VAL A 312 -26.18 -15.84 -25.36
CA VAL A 312 -26.87 -16.56 -26.45
C VAL A 312 -27.77 -15.60 -27.22
N PHE A 313 -27.74 -15.67 -28.55
CA PHE A 313 -28.61 -14.90 -29.46
C PHE A 313 -29.56 -15.85 -30.18
N ARG A 314 -30.87 -15.56 -30.13
CA ARG A 314 -31.90 -16.39 -30.76
C ARG A 314 -31.97 -16.15 -32.26
N GLU A 315 -31.90 -14.88 -32.64
CA GLU A 315 -31.74 -14.44 -34.02
C GLU A 315 -30.24 -14.32 -34.27
N GLY A 316 -29.75 -14.92 -35.35
CA GLY A 316 -28.34 -14.86 -35.71
C GLY A 316 -27.93 -13.42 -35.97
N LEU A 317 -26.78 -13.03 -35.44
CA LEU A 317 -26.11 -11.78 -35.74
C LEU A 317 -25.45 -11.89 -37.12
N SER A 318 -25.73 -10.91 -37.98
CA SER A 318 -25.06 -10.78 -39.26
C SER A 318 -23.60 -10.31 -39.09
N PRO A 319 -22.67 -10.74 -39.95
CA PRO A 319 -21.33 -10.15 -39.99
C PRO A 319 -21.38 -8.62 -40.08
N GLY A 320 -20.54 -7.95 -39.30
CA GLY A 320 -20.51 -6.49 -39.20
C GLY A 320 -21.57 -5.87 -38.28
N ALA A 321 -22.48 -6.65 -37.71
CA ALA A 321 -23.38 -6.15 -36.67
C ALA A 321 -22.57 -5.67 -35.45
N GLU A 322 -22.94 -4.52 -34.88
CA GLU A 322 -22.32 -3.99 -33.68
C GLU A 322 -23.07 -4.45 -32.43
N VAL A 323 -22.32 -4.94 -31.46
CA VAL A 323 -22.83 -5.37 -30.15
C VAL A 323 -22.02 -4.67 -29.07
N LYS A 324 -22.69 -3.98 -28.15
CA LYS A 324 -22.04 -3.19 -27.11
C LYS A 324 -22.05 -3.91 -25.77
N PHE A 325 -20.86 -4.11 -25.20
CA PHE A 325 -20.68 -4.73 -23.90
C PHE A 325 -20.13 -3.71 -22.90
N SER A 326 -20.87 -3.43 -21.84
CA SER A 326 -20.37 -2.69 -20.69
C SER A 326 -19.74 -3.66 -19.70
N LEU A 327 -18.49 -3.38 -19.35
CA LEU A 327 -17.63 -4.17 -18.48
C LEU A 327 -17.56 -3.50 -17.11
N GLU A 328 -18.00 -4.21 -16.08
CA GLU A 328 -17.84 -3.80 -14.68
C GLU A 328 -16.65 -4.55 -14.09
N PHE A 329 -15.60 -3.83 -13.72
CA PHE A 329 -14.38 -4.39 -13.13
C PHE A 329 -14.55 -4.63 -11.63
N MET A 330 -13.66 -5.43 -11.03
CA MET A 330 -13.64 -5.60 -9.57
C MET A 330 -13.27 -4.32 -8.81
N GLY A 331 -12.64 -3.34 -9.47
CA GLY A 331 -12.50 -1.98 -8.95
C GLY A 331 -11.41 -1.79 -7.90
N HIS A 332 -10.40 -2.68 -7.81
CA HIS A 332 -9.35 -2.57 -6.79
C HIS A 332 -8.51 -1.29 -6.92
N TYR A 333 -8.42 -0.74 -8.12
CA TYR A 333 -7.68 0.48 -8.43
C TYR A 333 -8.62 1.64 -8.80
N ASN A 334 -9.92 1.51 -8.51
CA ASN A 334 -10.98 2.40 -9.01
C ASN A 334 -11.13 2.39 -10.55
N GLU A 335 -10.92 1.23 -11.18
CA GLU A 335 -11.11 1.10 -12.63
C GLU A 335 -12.54 1.52 -13.03
N PRO A 336 -12.71 2.44 -14.00
CA PRO A 336 -14.03 2.82 -14.48
C PRO A 336 -14.66 1.69 -15.31
N ASN A 337 -15.99 1.68 -15.38
CA ASN A 337 -16.68 0.80 -16.31
C ASN A 337 -16.32 1.19 -17.76
N VAL A 338 -16.07 0.19 -18.59
CA VAL A 338 -15.67 0.39 -20.00
C VAL A 338 -16.72 -0.22 -20.91
N VAL A 339 -17.14 0.51 -21.93
CA VAL A 339 -17.99 -0.02 -23.00
C VAL A 339 -17.12 -0.43 -24.17
N ILE A 340 -17.25 -1.67 -24.61
CA ILE A 340 -16.61 -2.21 -25.80
C ILE A 340 -17.64 -2.34 -26.92
N ASP A 341 -17.34 -1.70 -28.05
CA ASP A 341 -18.05 -1.92 -29.31
C ASP A 341 -17.45 -3.16 -30.01
N TYR A 342 -18.20 -4.26 -30.03
CA TYR A 342 -17.81 -5.51 -30.68
C TYR A 342 -18.47 -5.61 -32.05
N SER A 343 -17.67 -5.63 -33.10
CA SER A 343 -18.14 -5.91 -34.46
C SER A 343 -18.12 -7.41 -34.71
N VAL A 344 -19.26 -7.98 -35.09
CA VAL A 344 -19.40 -9.42 -35.34
C VAL A 344 -18.50 -9.80 -36.52
N PRO A 345 -17.53 -10.70 -36.31
CA PRO A 345 -16.58 -11.07 -37.35
C PRO A 345 -17.26 -11.86 -38.48
N GLY A 346 -16.62 -11.85 -39.66
CA GLY A 346 -16.99 -12.74 -40.77
C GLY A 346 -16.60 -14.20 -40.52
N GLU A 347 -16.82 -15.08 -41.49
CA GLU A 347 -16.65 -16.53 -41.34
C GLU A 347 -15.22 -17.00 -40.95
N GLU A 348 -14.19 -16.16 -41.14
CA GLU A 348 -12.79 -16.52 -40.92
C GLU A 348 -12.24 -16.19 -39.51
N ALA A 349 -12.89 -15.31 -38.75
CA ALA A 349 -12.40 -14.89 -37.43
C ALA A 349 -13.38 -15.31 -36.33
N THR A 350 -12.95 -16.21 -35.44
CA THR A 350 -13.78 -16.69 -34.32
C THR A 350 -13.48 -15.99 -33.00
N GLU A 351 -12.38 -15.23 -32.93
CA GLU A 351 -11.90 -14.59 -31.70
C GLU A 351 -11.39 -13.17 -31.96
N THR A 352 -11.78 -12.24 -31.08
CA THR A 352 -11.30 -10.85 -31.05
C THR A 352 -10.64 -10.57 -29.71
N VAL A 353 -9.43 -10.00 -29.73
CA VAL A 353 -8.65 -9.69 -28.52
C VAL A 353 -8.68 -8.19 -28.26
N TYR A 354 -8.96 -7.80 -27.03
CA TYR A 354 -8.91 -6.43 -26.54
C TYR A 354 -7.86 -6.34 -25.43
N ASP A 355 -6.83 -5.53 -25.64
CA ASP A 355 -5.85 -5.18 -24.62
C ASP A 355 -6.28 -3.86 -23.96
N LEU A 356 -6.69 -3.94 -22.70
CA LEU A 356 -7.13 -2.80 -21.90
C LEU A 356 -6.00 -2.40 -20.95
N SER A 357 -5.81 -1.10 -20.77
CA SER A 357 -4.80 -0.55 -19.88
C SER A 357 -5.40 0.55 -19.01
N TYR A 358 -5.07 0.53 -17.72
CA TYR A 358 -5.44 1.54 -16.74
C TYR A 358 -4.22 1.99 -15.95
N ASP A 359 -4.14 3.28 -15.66
CA ASP A 359 -3.02 3.94 -14.98
C ASP A 359 -3.53 4.42 -13.60
N PRO A 360 -3.24 3.67 -12.52
CA PRO A 360 -3.72 4.01 -11.18
C PRO A 360 -3.21 5.37 -10.68
N ASP A 361 -2.03 5.80 -11.12
CA ASP A 361 -1.37 7.02 -10.62
C ASP A 361 -2.07 8.30 -11.13
N LYS A 362 -2.70 8.24 -12.31
CA LYS A 362 -3.50 9.35 -12.85
C LYS A 362 -4.78 9.65 -12.08
N ASP A 363 -5.32 8.67 -11.34
CA ASP A 363 -6.47 8.90 -10.47
C ASP A 363 -6.03 9.11 -9.01
N LEU A 364 -4.90 8.56 -8.57
CA LEU A 364 -4.26 8.95 -7.30
C LEU A 364 -3.86 10.42 -7.29
N THR A 365 -3.35 10.98 -8.39
CA THR A 365 -3.09 12.43 -8.52
C THR A 365 -4.36 13.26 -8.35
N LYS A 366 -5.53 12.81 -8.82
CA LYS A 366 -6.81 13.48 -8.55
C LYS A 366 -7.26 13.35 -7.09
N ALA A 367 -7.01 12.20 -6.46
CA ALA A 367 -7.28 11.98 -5.04
C ALA A 367 -6.37 12.86 -4.17
N CYS A 368 -5.08 12.92 -4.49
CA CYS A 368 -4.10 13.80 -3.87
C CYS A 368 -4.46 15.28 -4.04
N ASP A 369 -4.81 15.72 -5.26
CA ASP A 369 -5.23 17.10 -5.51
C ASP A 369 -6.47 17.45 -4.68
N LYS A 370 -7.41 16.52 -4.54
CA LYS A 370 -8.59 16.66 -3.68
C LYS A 370 -8.22 16.71 -2.20
N ALA A 371 -7.31 15.85 -1.74
CA ALA A 371 -6.83 15.80 -0.35
C ALA A 371 -6.08 17.10 0.02
N LYS A 372 -5.18 17.57 -0.84
CA LYS A 372 -4.47 18.85 -0.71
C LYS A 372 -5.44 20.03 -0.69
N ALA A 373 -6.49 19.99 -1.52
CA ALA A 373 -7.50 21.04 -1.60
C ALA A 373 -8.56 20.99 -0.47
N ALA A 374 -8.54 19.98 0.40
CA ALA A 374 -9.48 19.89 1.52
C ALA A 374 -9.31 21.05 2.50
N ASP A 375 -10.43 21.58 3.01
CA ASP A 375 -10.43 22.71 3.94
C ASP A 375 -9.89 22.31 5.32
N ILE A 376 -9.05 23.18 5.88
CA ILE A 376 -8.53 23.07 7.25
C ILE A 376 -9.28 24.09 8.10
N ASP A 377 -10.07 23.62 9.06
CA ASP A 377 -10.89 24.43 9.97
C ASP A 377 -10.07 24.99 11.13
N CYS A 378 -9.16 25.91 10.81
CA CYS A 378 -8.28 26.58 11.75
C CYS A 378 -8.32 28.09 11.61
N HIS A 379 -8.15 28.78 12.74
CA HIS A 379 -7.87 30.21 12.72
C HIS A 379 -6.55 30.48 11.96
N LYS A 380 -6.51 31.57 11.17
CA LYS A 380 -5.39 31.88 10.25
C LYS A 380 -4.02 31.92 10.93
N LYS A 381 -3.97 32.30 12.21
CA LYS A 381 -2.73 32.36 13.01
C LYS A 381 -2.09 30.96 13.19
N ALA A 382 -2.87 29.87 13.16
CA ALA A 382 -2.33 28.50 13.25
C ALA A 382 -1.33 28.20 12.12
N PHE A 383 -1.56 28.71 10.91
CA PHE A 383 -0.66 28.47 9.78
C PHE A 383 0.71 29.15 9.92
N SER A 384 0.89 30.06 10.88
CA SER A 384 2.21 30.64 11.17
C SER A 384 3.20 29.63 11.78
N PHE A 385 2.69 28.50 12.29
CA PHE A 385 3.50 27.43 12.86
C PHE A 385 4.23 26.55 11.81
N ILE A 386 4.02 26.80 10.52
CA ILE A 386 4.57 26.02 9.41
C ILE A 386 6.10 25.93 9.39
N ASN A 387 6.79 26.94 9.93
CA ASN A 387 8.25 27.00 9.96
C ASN A 387 8.86 26.13 11.06
N GLY A 388 8.05 25.55 11.95
CA GLY A 388 8.53 24.81 13.13
C GLY A 388 9.24 25.72 14.14
N GLY A 389 9.77 25.13 15.22
CA GLY A 389 10.49 25.87 16.27
C GLY A 389 9.64 26.26 17.49
N TRP A 390 10.26 27.01 18.42
CA TRP A 390 9.65 27.37 19.70
C TRP A 390 8.69 28.56 19.55
N TYR A 391 7.39 28.30 19.75
CA TYR A 391 6.36 29.34 19.74
C TYR A 391 5.96 29.70 21.18
N GLY A 392 6.13 30.98 21.56
CA GLY A 392 5.70 31.51 22.85
C GLY A 392 4.18 31.71 22.93
N SER A 393 3.73 32.47 23.93
CA SER A 393 2.32 32.89 24.03
C SER A 393 1.91 33.70 22.80
N LEU A 394 0.65 33.58 22.39
CA LEU A 394 0.09 34.42 21.34
C LEU A 394 -0.30 35.80 21.90
N ASP A 395 -0.54 36.73 20.99
CA ASP A 395 -0.70 38.17 21.28
C ASP A 395 -1.84 38.50 22.28
N SER A 396 -2.80 37.59 22.50
CA SER A 396 -3.85 37.70 23.52
C SER A 396 -4.51 36.36 23.83
N GLU A 397 -5.07 36.20 25.02
CA GLU A 397 -5.83 34.99 25.41
C GLU A 397 -7.01 34.72 24.45
N ALA A 398 -7.73 35.76 24.02
CA ALA A 398 -8.82 35.62 23.06
C ALA A 398 -8.34 35.09 21.69
N LEU A 399 -7.14 35.49 21.25
CA LEU A 399 -6.52 34.94 20.04
C LEU A 399 -6.07 33.49 20.28
N THR A 400 -5.51 33.19 21.45
CA THR A 400 -5.13 31.82 21.83
C THR A 400 -6.34 30.90 21.83
N ASP A 401 -7.46 31.30 22.43
CA ASP A 401 -8.71 30.52 22.42
C ASP A 401 -9.27 30.31 21.01
N ALA A 402 -9.21 31.34 20.16
CA ALA A 402 -9.65 31.24 18.76
C ALA A 402 -8.77 30.29 17.93
N VAL A 403 -7.48 30.17 18.25
CA VAL A 403 -6.55 29.21 17.63
C VAL A 403 -6.72 27.82 18.21
N CYS A 404 -6.88 27.70 19.53
CA CYS A 404 -6.85 26.48 20.31
C CYS A 404 -8.20 25.75 20.38
N THR A 405 -8.86 25.61 19.23
CA THR A 405 -10.10 24.84 19.12
C THR A 405 -9.82 23.36 18.85
N HIS A 406 -10.64 22.49 19.43
CA HIS A 406 -10.60 21.05 19.13
C HIS A 406 -10.83 20.78 17.64
N THR A 407 -11.68 21.59 16.98
CA THR A 407 -11.95 21.46 15.54
C THR A 407 -10.70 21.70 14.70
N CYS A 408 -9.86 22.67 15.07
CA CYS A 408 -8.61 22.95 14.39
C CYS A 408 -7.61 21.80 14.52
N SER A 409 -7.41 21.27 15.74
CA SER A 409 -6.54 20.11 15.93
C SER A 409 -7.00 18.91 15.11
N GLN A 410 -8.29 18.57 15.17
CA GLN A 410 -8.85 17.43 14.46
C GLN A 410 -8.73 17.62 12.95
N SER A 411 -9.09 18.80 12.43
CA SER A 411 -9.04 19.10 11.00
C SER A 411 -7.60 19.05 10.45
N LEU A 412 -6.60 19.50 11.21
CA LEU A 412 -5.18 19.37 10.84
C LEU A 412 -4.72 17.91 10.82
N GLN A 413 -5.10 17.12 11.83
CA GLN A 413 -4.76 15.69 11.88
C GLN A 413 -5.39 14.91 10.73
N ASP A 414 -6.67 15.17 10.44
CA ASP A 414 -7.40 14.54 9.35
C ASP A 414 -6.81 14.93 7.99
N TRP A 415 -6.47 16.21 7.80
CA TRP A 415 -5.81 16.68 6.58
C TRP A 415 -4.44 16.03 6.38
N VAL A 416 -3.61 15.96 7.44
CA VAL A 416 -2.30 15.28 7.39
C VAL A 416 -2.47 13.80 7.07
N ALA A 417 -3.43 13.12 7.70
CA ALA A 417 -3.69 11.72 7.44
C ALA A 417 -4.10 11.47 5.98
N ASN A 418 -5.04 12.27 5.45
CA ASN A 418 -5.51 12.12 4.07
C ASN A 418 -4.42 12.45 3.05
N VAL A 419 -3.65 13.53 3.25
CA VAL A 419 -2.52 13.87 2.36
C VAL A 419 -1.42 12.81 2.42
N SER A 420 -1.16 12.22 3.59
CA SER A 420 -0.18 11.13 3.72
C SER A 420 -0.67 9.81 3.11
N GLU A 421 -1.98 9.57 3.07
CA GLU A 421 -2.59 8.37 2.49
C GLU A 421 -2.69 8.51 0.95
N ASP A 422 -3.02 9.70 0.45
CA ASP A 422 -3.37 9.92 -0.96
C ASP A 422 -2.26 10.58 -1.80
N CYS A 423 -1.18 11.11 -1.21
CA CYS A 423 -0.09 11.80 -1.94
C CYS A 423 1.29 11.15 -1.72
N GLU A 424 2.08 11.03 -2.80
CA GLU A 424 3.49 10.57 -2.73
C GLU A 424 4.48 11.66 -2.27
N GLU A 425 4.08 12.94 -2.29
CA GLU A 425 4.95 14.05 -1.86
C GLU A 425 4.98 14.20 -0.33
N GLU A 426 6.07 13.68 0.27
CA GLU A 426 6.37 13.71 1.70
C GLU A 426 6.33 15.13 2.32
N ASP A 427 6.59 16.16 1.50
CA ASP A 427 6.71 17.55 1.93
C ASP A 427 5.37 18.15 2.39
N SER A 428 4.25 17.89 1.70
CA SER A 428 2.97 18.53 2.02
C SER A 428 2.41 18.08 3.38
N ALA A 429 2.44 16.76 3.64
CA ALA A 429 2.08 16.20 4.93
C ALA A 429 3.01 16.68 6.05
N ARG A 430 4.31 16.84 5.76
CA ARG A 430 5.29 17.38 6.71
C ARG A 430 4.93 18.79 7.17
N TYR A 431 4.45 19.67 6.29
CA TYR A 431 4.05 21.02 6.68
C TYR A 431 2.77 21.04 7.53
N GLY A 432 1.78 20.20 7.21
CA GLY A 432 0.61 20.02 8.06
C GLY A 432 0.98 19.51 9.45
N LEU A 433 1.93 18.58 9.53
CA LEU A 433 2.43 18.05 10.81
C LEU A 433 3.20 19.13 11.61
N ARG A 434 3.97 20.00 10.96
CA ARG A 434 4.60 21.17 11.61
C ARG A 434 3.58 22.13 12.21
N ILE A 435 2.52 22.41 11.45
CA ILE A 435 1.44 23.28 11.92
C ILE A 435 0.75 22.64 13.13
N TRP A 436 0.43 21.35 13.05
CA TRP A 436 -0.22 20.63 14.15
C TRP A 436 0.66 20.54 15.40
N THR A 437 1.95 20.27 15.26
CA THR A 437 2.89 20.22 16.39
C THR A 437 3.05 21.59 17.07
N GLY A 438 3.15 22.69 16.29
CA GLY A 438 3.16 24.04 16.84
C GLY A 438 1.82 24.42 17.50
N TRP A 439 0.70 23.98 16.93
CA TRP A 439 -0.62 24.11 17.56
C TRP A 439 -0.67 23.38 18.90
N ASN A 440 -0.25 22.11 18.95
CA ASN A 440 -0.28 21.28 20.16
C ASN A 440 0.59 21.87 21.27
N ALA A 441 1.76 22.41 20.93
CA ALA A 441 2.62 23.10 21.88
C ALA A 441 1.99 24.40 22.40
N THR A 442 1.40 25.22 21.52
CA THR A 442 0.79 26.51 21.88
C THR A 442 -0.48 26.35 22.71
N CYS A 443 -1.25 25.31 22.41
CA CYS A 443 -2.57 25.08 22.99
C CYS A 443 -2.56 24.17 24.22
N LEU A 444 -1.38 23.75 24.67
CA LEU A 444 -1.21 22.98 25.89
C LEU A 444 -1.68 23.80 27.09
N LYS A 445 -2.59 23.24 27.89
CA LYS A 445 -3.06 23.82 29.15
C LYS A 445 -2.58 23.01 30.34
N ASP A 446 -2.30 23.72 31.43
CA ASP A 446 -2.10 23.09 32.72
C ASP A 446 -3.43 22.56 33.25
N THR A 447 -3.46 21.29 33.64
CA THR A 447 -4.71 20.62 34.08
C THR A 447 -5.19 21.10 35.45
N LYS A 448 -4.33 21.74 36.25
CA LYS A 448 -4.67 22.23 37.59
C LYS A 448 -5.23 23.65 37.55
N THR A 449 -4.62 24.52 36.75
CA THR A 449 -4.96 25.96 36.70
C THR A 449 -5.81 26.33 35.49
N GLY A 450 -5.85 25.50 34.45
CA GLY A 450 -6.54 25.80 33.18
C GLY A 450 -5.85 26.88 32.33
N ARG A 451 -4.74 27.45 32.80
CA ARG A 451 -3.93 28.43 32.05
C ARG A 451 -3.14 27.75 30.93
N TYR A 452 -2.84 28.48 29.87
CA TYR A 452 -1.95 28.00 28.82
C TYR A 452 -0.53 27.83 29.36
N CYS A 453 0.09 26.71 29.02
CA CYS A 453 1.43 26.38 29.47
C CYS A 453 2.48 27.38 28.98
N ASN A 454 2.27 28.01 27.81
CA ASN A 454 3.15 29.08 27.33
C ASN A 454 3.11 30.32 28.23
N ASP A 455 1.95 30.67 28.77
CA ASP A 455 1.82 31.80 29.71
C ASP A 455 2.47 31.46 31.06
N ILE A 456 2.28 30.23 31.54
CA ILE A 456 2.92 29.77 32.78
C ILE A 456 4.45 29.77 32.65
N ILE A 457 4.98 29.25 31.54
CA ILE A 457 6.44 29.23 31.30
C ILE A 457 6.96 30.65 31.07
N GLY A 458 6.16 31.54 30.48
CA GLY A 458 6.51 32.96 30.33
C GLY A 458 6.62 33.70 31.67
N ASP A 459 5.99 33.20 32.73
CA ASP A 459 6.08 33.72 34.10
C ASP A 459 7.29 33.16 34.88
N PHE A 460 8.05 32.21 34.31
CA PHE A 460 9.21 31.61 34.98
C PHE A 460 10.32 32.62 35.21
N THR A 461 11.20 32.29 36.16
CA THR A 461 12.36 33.09 36.49
C THR A 461 13.31 33.16 35.29
N ASP A 462 13.62 34.37 34.83
CA ASP A 462 14.63 34.60 33.79
C ASP A 462 16.03 34.30 34.36
N VAL A 463 16.58 33.16 33.96
CA VAL A 463 17.91 32.67 34.38
C VAL A 463 18.91 32.85 33.25
N GLY A 464 20.16 33.20 33.58
CA GLY A 464 21.23 33.34 32.58
C GLY A 464 21.57 32.00 31.90
N GLU A 465 22.30 32.04 30.79
CA GLU A 465 22.64 30.84 29.97
C GLU A 465 23.35 29.71 30.75
N ASP A 466 24.00 30.02 31.87
CA ASP A 466 24.73 29.08 32.74
C ASP A 466 24.00 28.78 34.08
N GLU A 467 22.77 29.29 34.27
CA GLU A 467 22.00 29.13 35.50
C GLU A 467 20.80 28.18 35.30
N GLU A 468 20.55 27.32 36.28
CA GLU A 468 19.43 26.38 36.23
C GLU A 468 18.15 27.03 36.77
N LEU A 469 17.01 26.70 36.14
CA LEU A 469 15.70 27.09 36.66
C LEU A 469 15.47 26.59 38.10
N PRO A 470 14.73 27.35 38.93
CA PRO A 470 14.24 26.87 40.22
C PRO A 470 13.59 25.48 40.11
N HIS A 471 13.79 24.64 41.13
CA HIS A 471 13.39 23.23 41.06
C HIS A 471 11.90 23.02 40.75
N ASP A 472 11.04 23.88 41.27
CA ASP A 472 9.59 23.87 41.06
C ASP A 472 9.18 24.29 39.63
N GLU A 473 9.91 25.23 39.01
CA GLU A 473 9.72 25.63 37.62
C GLU A 473 10.32 24.58 36.65
N LEU A 474 11.52 24.09 36.95
CA LEU A 474 12.20 23.00 36.23
C LEU A 474 11.35 21.72 36.18
N CYS A 475 10.67 21.41 37.27
CA CYS A 475 9.81 20.23 37.39
C CYS A 475 8.32 20.53 37.12
N HIS A 476 7.99 21.73 36.64
CA HIS A 476 6.60 22.10 36.39
C HIS A 476 6.03 21.28 35.21
N PRO A 477 4.82 20.68 35.34
CA PRO A 477 4.25 19.79 34.31
C PRO A 477 4.19 20.40 32.89
N CYS A 478 3.91 21.70 32.79
CA CYS A 478 3.94 22.42 31.51
C CYS A 478 5.33 22.43 30.84
N TYR A 479 6.38 22.64 31.61
CA TYR A 479 7.76 22.72 31.11
C TYR A 479 8.24 21.32 30.66
N VAL A 480 7.98 20.31 31.49
CA VAL A 480 8.31 18.91 31.17
C VAL A 480 7.59 18.43 29.90
N LYS A 481 6.26 18.57 29.84
CA LYS A 481 5.48 18.14 28.67
C LYS A 481 5.92 18.86 27.39
N ARG A 482 6.30 20.14 27.51
CA ARG A 482 6.80 20.92 26.37
C ARG A 482 8.15 20.39 25.88
N LEU A 483 9.09 20.06 26.78
CA LEU A 483 10.36 19.43 26.39
C LEU A 483 10.15 18.04 25.77
N GLU A 484 9.20 17.25 26.28
CA GLU A 484 8.86 15.93 25.73
C GLU A 484 8.25 15.99 24.32
N MET A 485 7.44 17.01 24.03
CA MET A 485 6.84 17.24 22.71
C MET A 485 7.87 17.56 21.62
N TYR A 486 9.03 18.09 22.00
CA TYR A 486 10.14 18.47 21.12
C TYR A 486 11.31 17.46 21.15
N LYS A 487 11.07 16.20 21.54
CA LYS A 487 12.03 15.09 21.32
C LYS A 487 12.62 15.17 19.91
N PRO A 488 13.91 14.83 19.72
CA PRO A 488 14.71 15.26 18.58
C PRO A 488 14.05 14.89 17.25
N SER A 489 13.28 15.85 16.75
CA SER A 489 12.85 15.91 15.37
C SER A 489 14.06 16.41 14.59
N PRO A 490 14.37 15.86 13.40
CA PRO A 490 15.52 16.28 12.59
C PRO A 490 15.46 17.77 12.14
N TYR A 491 14.44 18.50 12.56
CA TYR A 491 14.17 19.90 12.24
C TYR A 491 14.14 20.84 13.46
N ALA A 492 14.44 20.36 14.67
CA ALA A 492 14.51 21.23 15.85
C ALA A 492 15.81 22.07 15.81
N LEU A 493 15.69 23.39 15.98
CA LEU A 493 16.85 24.25 16.21
C LEU A 493 17.45 23.88 17.58
N ASN A 494 18.75 23.57 17.61
CA ASN A 494 19.51 23.26 18.82
C ASN A 494 19.07 21.96 19.56
N ILE A 495 19.11 20.84 18.83
CA ILE A 495 18.83 19.46 19.34
C ILE A 495 19.60 19.16 20.63
N LYS A 496 20.87 19.56 20.69
CA LYS A 496 21.77 19.28 21.82
C LYS A 496 21.28 19.88 23.14
N TRP A 497 20.86 21.15 23.13
CA TRP A 497 20.34 21.81 24.33
C TRP A 497 19.04 21.15 24.83
N HIS A 498 18.13 20.77 23.92
CA HIS A 498 16.88 20.11 24.29
C HIS A 498 17.11 18.75 24.95
N GLU A 499 18.03 17.96 24.41
CA GLU A 499 18.42 16.67 25.00
C GLU A 499 19.02 16.84 26.39
N GLU A 500 19.94 17.81 26.56
CA GLU A 500 20.57 18.13 27.85
C GLU A 500 19.53 18.59 28.90
N GLN A 501 18.56 19.42 28.52
CA GLN A 501 17.49 19.88 29.41
C GLN A 501 16.51 18.75 29.78
N LEU A 502 16.15 17.88 28.83
CA LEU A 502 15.28 16.75 29.11
C LEU A 502 15.96 15.74 30.05
N GLU A 503 17.26 15.49 29.85
CA GLU A 503 18.07 14.68 30.78
C GLU A 503 18.16 15.31 32.17
N LEU A 504 18.36 16.64 32.25
CA LEU A 504 18.39 17.38 33.52
C LEU A 504 17.07 17.24 34.28
N VAL A 505 15.95 17.41 33.59
CA VAL A 505 14.60 17.22 34.13
C VAL A 505 14.40 15.78 34.61
N HIS A 506 14.73 14.78 33.80
CA HIS A 506 14.63 13.36 34.21
C HIS A 506 15.50 13.00 35.41
N LYS A 507 16.65 13.66 35.56
CA LYS A 507 17.59 13.41 36.67
C LYS A 507 17.15 14.08 37.97
N LYS A 508 16.56 15.28 37.90
CA LYS A 508 16.26 16.09 39.08
C LYS A 508 14.81 16.00 39.53
N CYS A 509 13.88 15.76 38.62
CA CYS A 509 12.45 15.68 38.94
C CYS A 509 12.06 14.24 39.29
N SER A 510 11.50 14.04 40.49
CA SER A 510 11.00 12.73 40.91
C SER A 510 9.61 12.47 40.32
N PHE A 511 9.53 11.69 39.24
CA PHE A 511 8.26 11.31 38.65
C PHE A 511 7.69 10.06 39.34
N THR A 512 6.66 10.21 40.18
CA THR A 512 5.80 9.08 40.54
C THR A 512 4.96 8.69 39.34
N THR A 513 5.19 7.48 38.82
CA THR A 513 4.39 6.81 37.77
C THR A 513 2.95 6.57 38.24
N THR A 514 2.14 7.63 38.32
CA THR A 514 0.69 7.54 38.53
C THR A 514 -0.03 8.75 37.94
N GLU A 515 0.23 9.10 36.67
CA GLU A 515 -0.63 10.04 35.94
C GLU A 515 -0.52 9.91 34.40
N THR A 516 -0.19 8.70 33.90
CA THR A 516 -0.64 8.29 32.56
C THR A 516 -2.04 7.71 32.68
N ALA A 517 -3.04 8.59 32.78
CA ALA A 517 -4.43 8.24 32.58
C ALA A 517 -5.07 9.21 31.58
N THR A 518 -5.55 8.61 30.49
CA THR A 518 -6.55 9.12 29.52
C THR A 518 -6.15 10.31 28.63
N VAL A 519 -5.60 9.97 27.47
CA VAL A 519 -6.05 10.60 26.22
C VAL A 519 -7.49 10.12 26.00
N ALA A 520 -8.45 11.02 26.11
CA ALA A 520 -9.77 10.82 25.54
C ALA A 520 -9.63 10.91 24.01
N THR A 521 -9.30 9.78 23.36
CA THR A 521 -9.75 9.55 21.99
C THR A 521 -11.22 9.15 22.11
N SER A 522 -12.14 10.05 21.78
CA SER A 522 -13.52 9.68 21.52
C SER A 522 -13.58 8.88 20.22
N LYS A 523 -13.34 7.57 20.31
CA LYS A 523 -13.87 6.57 19.37
C LYS A 523 -14.93 5.79 20.13
N SER A 524 -16.19 6.16 19.94
CA SER A 524 -17.32 5.31 20.27
C SER A 524 -17.43 4.23 19.20
N GLU A 525 -17.12 2.99 19.55
CA GLU A 525 -17.71 1.82 18.90
C GLU A 525 -18.46 0.97 19.94
N PRO A 526 -19.57 0.32 19.54
CA PRO A 526 -20.60 -0.15 20.45
C PRO A 526 -20.22 -1.46 21.12
N SER A 527 -20.33 -1.50 22.45
CA SER A 527 -20.18 -2.72 23.25
C SER A 527 -21.42 -3.59 23.13
N ALA A 528 -21.26 -4.77 22.52
CA ALA A 528 -22.09 -5.93 22.83
C ALA A 528 -21.65 -6.51 24.19
N MET A 529 -22.59 -6.75 25.10
CA MET A 529 -22.37 -7.67 26.22
C MET A 529 -23.64 -8.47 26.49
N ALA A 530 -23.44 -9.78 26.67
CA ALA A 530 -24.47 -10.80 26.78
C ALA A 530 -24.88 -11.10 28.23
N THR A 531 -26.05 -11.75 28.36
CA THR A 531 -26.56 -12.60 29.46
C THR A 531 -26.98 -11.89 30.76
N THR A 532 -28.12 -12.16 31.43
CA THR A 532 -29.10 -13.28 31.43
C THR A 532 -30.34 -12.89 32.27
N ALA A 533 -31.44 -13.63 32.07
CA ALA A 533 -32.58 -13.91 32.98
C ALA A 533 -33.94 -13.23 32.72
N ASP A 534 -34.72 -13.87 31.82
CA ASP A 534 -36.02 -14.54 32.07
C ASP A 534 -37.21 -13.78 32.69
N VAL A 535 -38.33 -13.75 31.93
CA VAL A 535 -39.70 -14.24 32.25
C VAL A 535 -40.82 -13.41 31.59
N SER A 536 -41.71 -14.14 30.89
CA SER A 536 -43.15 -13.91 30.59
C SER A 536 -43.62 -13.07 29.38
N GLU A 537 -44.31 -13.81 28.48
CA GLU A 537 -45.60 -13.55 27.80
C GLU A 537 -46.07 -12.12 27.52
N ALA A 538 -46.35 -11.81 26.23
CA ALA A 538 -47.72 -11.67 25.70
C ALA A 538 -47.78 -11.11 24.25
N GLN A 539 -48.45 -11.89 23.39
CA GLN A 539 -49.41 -11.55 22.32
C GLN A 539 -49.37 -10.23 21.51
N LYS A 540 -49.50 -10.41 20.17
CA LYS A 540 -50.33 -9.66 19.17
C LYS A 540 -49.99 -8.17 18.94
N THR A 541 -50.02 -7.56 17.75
CA THR A 541 -50.89 -7.69 16.57
C THR A 541 -50.34 -6.77 15.44
N ASP A 542 -50.55 -7.20 14.20
CA ASP A 542 -50.94 -6.49 12.96
C ASP A 542 -50.40 -5.11 12.52
N SER A 543 -50.14 -5.08 11.20
CA SER A 543 -50.46 -4.04 10.18
C SER A 543 -49.71 -2.70 10.21
N GLU A 544 -49.41 -2.00 9.10
CA GLU A 544 -49.65 -2.11 7.65
C GLU A 544 -48.74 -1.04 6.96
N LYS A 545 -48.39 -1.25 5.67
CA LYS A 545 -48.25 -0.27 4.53
C LYS A 545 -47.48 1.08 4.73
N GLU A 546 -46.78 1.70 3.78
CA GLU A 546 -46.66 1.62 2.33
C GLU A 546 -45.51 2.56 1.88
N SER A 547 -44.86 2.22 0.76
CA SER A 547 -44.49 3.12 -0.37
C SER A 547 -43.55 4.33 -0.23
N ALA A 548 -42.46 4.28 -1.02
CA ALA A 548 -42.11 5.18 -2.15
C ALA A 548 -40.68 5.79 -2.08
N VAL A 549 -39.73 5.40 -2.95
CA VAL A 549 -39.44 5.85 -4.34
C VAL A 549 -38.23 6.82 -4.40
N SER A 550 -37.17 6.31 -5.04
CA SER A 550 -36.10 6.90 -5.88
C SER A 550 -35.66 8.37 -5.78
N ALA A 551 -34.35 8.61 -5.88
CA ALA A 551 -33.72 9.09 -7.13
C ALA A 551 -32.18 9.11 -7.00
N ALA A 552 -31.49 8.54 -7.99
CA ALA A 552 -30.06 8.62 -8.20
C ALA A 552 -29.78 9.60 -9.36
N ALA A 553 -28.72 10.41 -9.25
CA ALA A 553 -28.27 11.31 -10.31
C ALA A 553 -26.83 10.98 -10.70
N SER A 554 -26.64 10.66 -11.98
CA SER A 554 -25.37 10.51 -12.70
C SER A 554 -24.95 11.84 -13.33
N SER A 555 -23.65 12.16 -13.38
CA SER A 555 -23.13 13.31 -14.12
C SER A 555 -21.99 12.91 -15.05
N GLU A 556 -22.22 13.07 -16.36
CA GLU A 556 -21.23 13.09 -17.45
C GLU A 556 -20.59 14.49 -17.54
N GLN A 557 -19.35 14.58 -18.04
CA GLN A 557 -18.66 15.85 -18.30
C GLN A 557 -18.29 16.02 -19.78
N THR A 558 -18.56 17.21 -20.31
CA THR A 558 -18.09 17.77 -21.59
C THR A 558 -17.44 19.15 -21.36
N VAL A 559 -16.48 19.52 -22.22
CA VAL A 559 -15.48 20.61 -22.01
C VAL A 559 -15.84 21.94 -22.72
N SER A 560 -15.36 23.05 -22.13
CA SER A 560 -14.94 24.37 -22.71
C SER A 560 -15.93 25.56 -22.79
N SER A 561 -15.65 26.64 -22.03
CA SER A 561 -15.16 27.97 -22.48
C SER A 561 -15.53 29.12 -21.50
N THR A 562 -14.59 30.06 -21.26
CA THR A 562 -14.73 31.30 -20.43
C THR A 562 -15.19 32.51 -21.26
N PRO A 563 -15.82 33.58 -20.69
CA PRO A 563 -15.06 34.71 -20.11
C PRO A 563 -15.68 35.45 -18.87
N ASN A 564 -14.82 36.27 -18.25
CA ASN A 564 -14.93 37.13 -17.05
C ASN A 564 -16.22 37.96 -16.82
N ALA A 565 -16.55 38.19 -15.52
CA ALA A 565 -16.75 39.52 -14.93
C ALA A 565 -16.80 39.46 -13.38
N ALA A 566 -16.19 40.44 -12.73
CA ALA A 566 -16.01 40.55 -11.29
C ALA A 566 -17.22 41.20 -10.57
N ALA A 567 -17.49 40.74 -9.34
CA ALA A 567 -18.15 41.53 -8.29
C ALA A 567 -17.68 41.06 -6.91
N LYS A 568 -17.13 41.99 -6.12
CA LYS A 568 -16.74 41.80 -4.72
C LYS A 568 -17.98 41.83 -3.83
N THR A 569 -18.07 40.87 -2.91
CA THR A 569 -18.78 41.04 -1.65
C THR A 569 -17.98 40.32 -0.56
N GLU A 570 -17.51 41.08 0.43
CA GLU A 570 -16.87 40.59 1.64
C GLU A 570 -17.91 39.88 2.52
N GLN A 571 -17.75 38.57 2.72
CA GLN A 571 -18.32 37.83 3.83
C GLN A 571 -17.26 36.83 4.33
N GLY A 572 -17.08 36.76 5.65
CA GLY A 572 -16.05 35.94 6.30
C GLY A 572 -16.15 34.47 5.90
N GLY A 573 -15.22 34.02 5.07
CA GLY A 573 -15.09 32.62 4.65
C GLY A 573 -13.87 31.96 5.29
N LEU A 574 -13.95 30.64 5.49
CA LEU A 574 -12.78 29.80 5.75
C LEU A 574 -11.77 29.97 4.60
N PHE A 575 -10.50 30.24 4.93
CA PHE A 575 -9.44 30.62 3.97
C PHE A 575 -8.19 29.69 4.07
N GLY A 576 -8.27 28.56 4.78
CA GLY A 576 -7.10 27.80 5.23
C GLY A 576 -6.27 27.13 4.13
N SER A 577 -6.88 26.32 3.26
CA SER A 577 -6.14 25.47 2.30
C SER A 577 -5.38 26.30 1.23
N ARG A 578 -6.01 27.36 0.70
CA ARG A 578 -5.37 28.25 -0.28
C ARG A 578 -4.17 29.01 0.28
N VAL A 579 -4.21 29.36 1.56
CA VAL A 579 -3.08 30.02 2.24
C VAL A 579 -1.93 29.05 2.45
N LEU A 580 -2.22 27.80 2.81
CA LEU A 580 -1.19 26.76 2.92
C LEU A 580 -0.51 26.48 1.57
N LEU A 581 -1.29 26.26 0.51
CA LEU A 581 -0.77 26.09 -0.87
C LEU A 581 0.03 27.31 -1.36
N PHE A 582 -0.42 28.53 -1.04
CA PHE A 582 0.30 29.76 -1.35
C PHE A 582 1.64 29.85 -0.59
N LEU A 583 1.65 29.58 0.72
CA LEU A 583 2.87 29.57 1.54
C LEU A 583 3.86 28.48 1.09
N LEU A 584 3.37 27.32 0.67
CA LEU A 584 4.18 26.25 0.06
C LEU A 584 4.85 26.73 -1.24
N SER A 585 4.11 27.40 -2.12
CA SER A 585 4.65 27.96 -3.36
C SER A 585 5.68 29.08 -3.15
N MET A 586 5.61 29.82 -2.04
CA MET A 586 6.60 30.86 -1.71
C MET A 586 7.91 30.29 -1.14
N ASN A 587 7.86 29.18 -0.41
CA ASN A 587 9.05 28.53 0.15
C ASN A 587 9.86 27.72 -0.89
N LEU A 588 9.24 27.31 -2.00
CA LEU A 588 9.94 26.73 -3.16
C LEU A 588 10.86 27.72 -3.89
N PHE A 589 10.75 29.02 -3.62
CA PHE A 589 11.58 30.07 -4.23
C PHE A 589 12.74 30.56 -3.35
N PHE A 590 12.92 30.03 -2.14
CA PHE A 590 13.96 30.45 -1.19
C PHE A 590 14.86 29.31 -0.66
N MET A 591 15.01 28.23 -1.44
CA MET A 591 16.05 27.21 -1.22
C MET A 591 17.06 27.17 -2.36
#